data_AF-A0ABD6C131-F1
#
_entry.id   AF-A0ABD6C131-F1
#
_cell.length_a   1.000
_cell.length_b   1.000
_cell.length_c   1.000
_cell.angle_alpha   90.00
_cell.angle_beta   90.00
_cell.angle_gamma   90.00
#
_symmetry.space_group_name_H-M   'P 1'
#
loop_
_entity.id
_entity.type
_entity.pdbx_description
1 polymer ?
#
loop_
_entity_poly.entity_id
_entity_poly.type
_entity_poly.pdbx_seq_one_letter_code
_entity_poly.pdbx_strand_id
1 'polypeptide(L)'
;MSEPVELPLSDRFRRAADQWAEERVMTEEAALEAKAEQALLEIEHLVTGTDEVRFELDESGETVRFEPSENLLAFLDAQAESSGVDRETVLRLHVDLFAGAFLDSDAVTPE
;
A
#
# COMPACT_ATOMS: atom_id res chain seq x y z
N MET A 1 4.43 18.93 3.03
CA MET A 1 3.48 17.99 3.66
C MET A 1 2.27 18.01 2.76
N SER A 2 2.07 16.93 2.04
CA SER A 2 1.01 16.80 1.04
C SER A 2 -0.33 16.53 1.71
N GLU A 3 -1.43 16.64 0.95
CA GLU A 3 -2.74 16.25 1.46
C GLU A 3 -2.79 14.73 1.71
N PRO A 4 -3.32 14.28 2.88
CA PRO A 4 -3.51 12.87 3.15
C PRO A 4 -4.60 12.29 2.25
N VAL A 5 -4.42 11.04 1.83
CA VAL A 5 -5.34 10.29 0.98
C VAL A 5 -5.94 9.15 1.78
N GLU A 6 -7.27 9.04 1.77
CA GLU A 6 -7.99 7.95 2.42
C GLU A 6 -8.23 6.81 1.42
N LEU A 7 -7.86 5.60 1.82
CA LEU A 7 -7.82 4.44 0.96
C LEU A 7 -8.57 3.27 1.62
N PRO A 8 -9.79 2.94 1.16
CA PRO A 8 -10.47 1.74 1.64
C PRO A 8 -9.74 0.49 1.15
N LEU A 9 -9.38 -0.40 2.07
CA LEU A 9 -8.73 -1.66 1.76
C LEU A 9 -9.69 -2.61 1.06
N SER A 10 -9.23 -3.18 -0.06
CA SER A 10 -10.02 -4.11 -0.84
C SER A 10 -10.09 -5.51 -0.18
N ASP A 11 -11.07 -6.31 -0.55
CA ASP A 11 -11.13 -7.73 -0.16
C ASP A 11 -9.92 -8.52 -0.66
N ARG A 12 -9.28 -8.09 -1.74
CA ARG A 12 -8.04 -8.71 -2.25
C ARG A 12 -6.89 -8.43 -1.29
N PHE A 13 -6.77 -7.18 -0.84
CA PHE A 13 -5.75 -6.78 0.12
C PHE A 13 -5.92 -7.50 1.46
N ARG A 14 -7.14 -7.50 2.01
CA ARG A 14 -7.44 -8.17 3.28
C ARG A 14 -7.10 -9.66 3.24
N ARG A 15 -7.51 -10.36 2.18
CA ARG A 15 -7.15 -11.78 2.01
C ARG A 15 -5.64 -12.03 1.95
N ALA A 16 -4.88 -11.12 1.34
CA ALA A 16 -3.42 -11.23 1.30
C ALA A 16 -2.79 -10.98 2.67
N ALA A 17 -3.35 -10.05 3.45
CA ALA A 17 -2.96 -9.83 4.84
C ALA A 17 -3.32 -11.02 5.74
N ASP A 18 -4.51 -11.60 5.60
CA ASP A 18 -4.93 -12.80 6.34
C ASP A 18 -3.99 -13.97 6.08
N GLN A 19 -3.69 -14.24 4.80
CA GLN A 19 -2.73 -15.28 4.44
C GLN A 19 -1.36 -15.04 5.08
N TRP A 20 -0.89 -13.79 5.05
CA TRP A 20 0.38 -13.41 5.67
C TRP A 20 0.37 -13.57 7.19
N ALA A 21 -0.77 -13.26 7.82
CA ALA A 21 -0.97 -13.42 9.26
C ALA A 21 -0.83 -14.90 9.66
N GLU A 22 -1.43 -15.79 8.88
CA GLU A 22 -1.32 -17.25 9.06
C GLU A 22 0.11 -17.74 8.86
N GLU A 23 0.78 -17.35 7.77
CA GLU A 23 2.13 -17.77 7.42
C GLU A 23 3.18 -17.36 8.47
N ARG A 24 2.98 -16.20 9.11
CA ARG A 24 3.95 -15.62 10.06
C ARG A 24 3.50 -15.65 11.53
N VAL A 25 2.35 -16.25 11.82
CA VAL A 25 1.79 -16.35 13.17
C VAL A 25 1.69 -14.97 13.85
N MET A 26 1.08 -14.01 13.15
CA MET A 26 0.82 -12.66 13.65
C MET A 26 -0.69 -12.35 13.69
N THR A 27 -1.06 -11.23 14.32
CA THR A 27 -2.45 -10.77 14.33
C THR A 27 -2.84 -10.21 12.96
N GLU A 28 -4.14 -10.25 12.65
CA GLU A 28 -4.71 -9.67 11.42
C GLU A 28 -4.36 -8.18 11.28
N GLU A 29 -4.53 -7.41 12.35
CA GLU A 29 -4.19 -5.99 12.40
C GLU A 29 -2.71 -5.74 12.07
N ALA A 30 -1.79 -6.50 12.67
CA ALA A 30 -0.35 -6.37 12.40
C ALA A 30 -0.02 -6.77 10.96
N ALA A 31 -0.73 -7.74 10.38
CA ALA A 31 -0.56 -8.13 9.00
C ALA A 31 -1.08 -7.07 8.02
N LEU A 32 -2.23 -6.45 8.32
CA LEU A 32 -2.79 -5.34 7.55
C LEU A 32 -1.84 -4.15 7.55
N GLU A 33 -1.34 -3.76 8.72
CA GLU A 33 -0.39 -2.66 8.87
C GLU A 33 0.91 -2.94 8.11
N ALA A 34 1.52 -4.12 8.32
CA ALA A 34 2.74 -4.49 7.62
C ALA A 34 2.58 -4.54 6.10
N LYS A 35 1.46 -5.10 5.60
CA LYS A 35 1.19 -5.10 4.16
C LYS A 35 0.93 -3.71 3.60
N ALA A 36 0.29 -2.84 4.39
CA ALA A 36 0.00 -1.48 3.96
C ALA A 36 1.30 -0.68 3.87
N GLU A 37 2.14 -0.79 4.90
CA GLU A 37 3.48 -0.20 4.92
C GLU A 37 4.29 -0.68 3.71
N GLN A 38 4.38 -1.99 3.47
CA GLN A 38 5.14 -2.54 2.34
C GLN A 38 4.63 -2.03 0.99
N ALA A 39 3.31 -2.04 0.78
CA ALA A 39 2.73 -1.60 -0.49
C ALA A 39 2.94 -0.10 -0.71
N LEU A 40 2.70 0.73 0.30
CA LEU A 40 2.86 2.18 0.20
C LEU A 40 4.34 2.57 0.03
N LEU A 41 5.23 1.89 0.76
CA LEU A 41 6.66 2.10 0.67
C LEU A 41 7.17 1.79 -0.74
N GLU A 42 6.75 0.68 -1.33
CA GLU A 42 7.19 0.31 -2.69
C GLU A 42 6.70 1.34 -3.72
N ILE A 43 5.45 1.80 -3.62
CA ILE A 43 4.89 2.82 -4.51
C ILE A 43 5.70 4.12 -4.40
N GLU A 44 5.95 4.57 -3.17
CA GLU A 44 6.69 5.80 -2.90
C GLU A 44 8.15 5.66 -3.37
N HIS A 45 8.80 4.54 -3.07
CA HIS A 45 10.17 4.25 -3.51
C HIS A 45 10.29 4.25 -5.04
N LEU A 46 9.36 3.65 -5.76
CA LEU A 46 9.39 3.61 -7.24
C LEU A 46 9.27 5.01 -7.88
N VAL A 47 8.57 5.94 -7.23
CA VAL A 47 8.37 7.30 -7.76
C VAL A 47 9.44 8.27 -7.29
N THR A 48 9.87 8.17 -6.02
CA THR A 48 10.72 9.18 -5.37
C THR A 48 12.05 8.67 -4.84
N GLY A 49 12.22 7.35 -4.75
CA GLY A 49 13.36 6.72 -4.10
C GLY A 49 13.38 6.86 -2.58
N THR A 50 12.24 7.19 -1.96
CA THR A 50 12.11 7.30 -0.50
C THR A 50 12.01 5.92 0.14
N ASP A 51 12.61 5.74 1.31
CA ASP A 51 12.63 4.48 2.08
C ASP A 51 11.76 4.54 3.36
N GLU A 52 10.87 5.54 3.46
CA GLU A 52 9.98 5.77 4.61
C GLU A 52 8.63 6.32 4.10
N VAL A 53 7.54 5.85 4.72
CA VAL A 53 6.18 6.35 4.48
C VAL A 53 5.48 6.66 5.79
N ARG A 54 4.48 7.53 5.75
CA ARG A 54 3.61 7.82 6.89
C ARG A 54 2.18 7.45 6.55
N PHE A 55 1.59 6.60 7.37
CA PHE A 55 0.20 6.22 7.24
C PHE A 55 -0.38 5.84 8.60
N GLU A 56 -1.71 5.80 8.66
CA GLU A 56 -2.46 5.33 9.81
C GLU A 56 -3.54 4.35 9.31
N LEU A 57 -3.71 3.23 10.01
CA LEU A 57 -4.85 2.33 9.81
C LEU A 57 -5.96 2.73 10.79
N ASP A 58 -7.20 2.79 10.32
CA ASP A 58 -8.34 3.05 11.20
C ASP A 58 -8.59 1.90 12.21
N GLU A 59 -9.36 2.18 13.26
CA GLU A 59 -9.64 1.19 14.33
C GLU A 59 -10.41 -0.04 13.80
N SER A 60 -11.08 0.06 12.66
CA SER A 60 -11.78 -1.07 12.03
C SER A 60 -10.91 -1.89 11.09
N GLY A 61 -9.69 -1.44 10.77
CA GLY A 61 -8.82 -2.10 9.79
C GLY A 61 -9.35 -2.02 8.35
N GLU A 62 -10.21 -1.05 8.06
CA GLU A 62 -10.90 -0.91 6.77
C GLU A 62 -10.31 0.17 5.87
N THR A 63 -9.70 1.20 6.46
CA THR A 63 -9.22 2.37 5.73
C THR A 63 -7.81 2.73 6.17
N VAL A 64 -6.95 2.98 5.18
CA VAL A 64 -5.62 3.55 5.39
C VAL A 64 -5.66 5.04 5.07
N ARG A 65 -5.19 5.87 6.00
CA ARG A 65 -4.90 7.28 5.79
C ARG A 65 -3.42 7.42 5.48
N PHE A 66 -3.07 7.72 4.24
CA PHE A 66 -1.70 7.80 3.76
C PHE A 66 -1.28 9.26 3.51
N GLU A 67 -0.06 9.63 3.90
CA GLU A 67 0.56 10.93 3.57
C GLU A 67 1.58 10.76 2.42
N PRO A 68 1.16 10.79 1.15
CA PRO A 68 2.07 10.68 0.01
C PRO A 68 3.03 11.87 -0.09
N SER A 69 4.17 11.69 -0.74
CA SER A 69 4.97 12.84 -1.14
C SER A 69 4.29 13.68 -2.24
N GLU A 70 4.72 14.93 -2.41
CA GLU A 70 4.18 15.80 -3.48
C GLU A 70 4.49 15.24 -4.87
N ASN A 71 5.63 14.54 -5.02
CA ASN A 71 6.01 13.90 -6.26
C ASN A 71 5.11 12.68 -6.57
N LEU A 72 4.78 11.88 -5.55
CA LEU A 72 3.84 10.77 -5.71
C LEU A 72 2.44 11.28 -6.05
N LEU A 73 1.97 12.35 -5.40
CA LEU A 73 0.70 12.98 -5.78
C LEU A 73 0.67 13.41 -7.24
N ALA A 74 1.70 14.12 -7.70
CA ALA A 74 1.80 14.56 -9.09
C ALA A 74 1.82 13.38 -10.07
N PHE A 75 2.49 12.28 -9.71
CA PHE A 75 2.49 11.05 -10.50
C PHE A 75 1.09 10.42 -10.58
N LEU A 76 0.40 10.28 -9.45
CA LEU A 76 -0.94 9.71 -9.38
C LEU A 76 -1.96 10.57 -10.15
N ASP A 77 -1.85 11.90 -10.06
CA ASP A 77 -2.69 12.84 -10.81
C ASP A 77 -2.52 12.68 -12.32
N ALA A 78 -1.28 12.56 -12.80
CA ALA A 78 -1.01 12.35 -14.22
C ALA A 78 -1.60 11.01 -14.73
N GLN A 79 -1.52 9.95 -13.92
CA GLN A 79 -2.12 8.66 -14.26
C GLN A 79 -3.65 8.69 -14.23
N ALA A 80 -4.23 9.38 -13.25
CA ALA A 80 -5.66 9.59 -13.09
C ALA A 80 -6.23 10.32 -14.32
N GLU A 81 -5.60 11.44 -14.72
CA GLU A 81 -5.98 12.20 -15.91
C GLU A 81 -5.89 11.35 -17.18
N SER A 82 -4.79 10.59 -17.37
CA SER A 82 -4.61 9.75 -18.56
C SER A 82 -5.59 8.58 -18.64
N SER A 83 -6.08 8.09 -17.50
CA SER A 83 -6.91 6.88 -17.42
C SER A 83 -8.40 7.19 -17.23
N GLY A 84 -8.76 8.44 -16.95
CA GLY A 84 -10.13 8.86 -16.72
C GLY A 84 -10.73 8.32 -15.41
N VAL A 85 -9.89 8.09 -14.40
CA VAL A 85 -10.29 7.68 -13.05
C VAL A 85 -9.78 8.69 -12.02
N ASP A 86 -10.29 8.64 -10.79
CA ASP A 86 -9.77 9.45 -9.69
C ASP A 86 -8.42 8.94 -9.15
N ARG A 87 -7.67 9.84 -8.51
CA ARG A 87 -6.33 9.60 -7.94
C ARG A 87 -6.36 8.47 -6.92
N GLU A 88 -7.36 8.48 -6.05
CA GLU A 88 -7.58 7.51 -4.99
C GLU A 88 -7.76 6.09 -5.57
N THR A 89 -8.50 5.99 -6.68
CA THR A 89 -8.63 4.74 -7.43
C THR A 89 -7.31 4.28 -8.01
N VAL A 90 -6.48 5.17 -8.58
CA VAL A 90 -5.14 4.79 -9.07
C VAL A 90 -4.28 4.25 -7.93
N LEU A 91 -4.23 4.96 -6.80
CA LEU A 91 -3.46 4.54 -5.63
C LEU A 91 -3.94 3.17 -5.12
N ARG A 92 -5.25 2.97 -5.00
CA ARG A 92 -5.83 1.68 -4.59
C ARG A 92 -5.46 0.55 -5.53
N LEU A 93 -5.43 0.78 -6.83
CA LEU A 93 -4.99 -0.24 -7.79
C LEU A 93 -3.53 -0.63 -7.61
N HIS A 94 -2.65 0.34 -7.31
CA HIS A 94 -1.25 0.05 -6.97
C HIS A 94 -1.13 -0.73 -5.66
N VAL A 95 -1.86 -0.32 -4.61
CA VAL A 95 -1.87 -1.04 -3.33
C VAL A 95 -2.34 -2.49 -3.52
N ASP A 96 -3.39 -2.72 -4.31
CA ASP A 96 -3.91 -4.05 -4.62
C ASP A 96 -2.96 -4.91 -5.47
N LEU A 97 -2.15 -4.25 -6.32
CA LEU A 97 -1.10 -4.91 -7.09
C LEU A 97 0.00 -5.43 -6.15
N PHE A 98 0.46 -4.60 -5.22
CA PHE A 98 1.52 -4.96 -4.28
C PHE A 98 1.06 -5.89 -3.15
N ALA A 99 -0.24 -5.92 -2.83
CA ALA A 99 -0.80 -6.84 -1.85
C ALA A 99 -0.43 -8.31 -2.11
N GLY A 100 -0.40 -8.73 -3.38
CA GLY A 100 -0.07 -10.09 -3.79
C GLY A 100 1.36 -10.29 -4.30
N ALA A 101 2.14 -9.21 -4.46
CA ALA A 101 3.48 -9.28 -5.04
C ALA A 101 4.50 -9.89 -4.06
N PHE A 102 4.31 -9.65 -2.76
CA PHE A 102 5.30 -10.03 -1.73
C PHE A 102 5.00 -11.36 -1.03
N LEU A 103 4.32 -12.30 -1.69
CA LEU A 103 4.08 -13.64 -1.16
C LEU A 103 5.30 -14.53 -1.47
N ASP A 104 6.19 -14.65 -0.48
CA ASP A 104 7.34 -15.56 -0.34
C ASP A 104 8.49 -15.55 -1.38
N SER A 105 8.35 -14.92 -2.55
CA SER A 105 9.32 -15.14 -3.64
C SER A 105 10.58 -14.26 -3.61
N ASP A 106 10.58 -13.14 -2.87
CA ASP A 106 11.71 -12.20 -2.79
C ASP A 106 12.58 -12.36 -1.53
N ALA A 107 12.26 -13.33 -0.67
CA ALA A 107 13.14 -13.75 0.42
C ALA A 107 14.25 -14.68 -0.10
N VAL A 108 14.95 -14.29 -1.18
CA VAL A 108 16.20 -14.96 -1.55
C VAL A 108 17.22 -14.58 -0.49
N THR A 109 17.42 -15.46 0.48
CA THR A 109 18.54 -15.35 1.42
C THR A 109 19.82 -15.54 0.60
N PRO A 110 20.73 -14.56 0.47
CA PRO A 110 22.01 -14.82 -0.17
C PRO A 110 22.78 -15.87 0.64
N GLU A 111 23.25 -16.93 -0.03
CA GLU A 111 24.11 -17.98 0.55
C GLU A 111 25.51 -17.45 0.95
#